data_AF-A0A1G6WX72-F1
#
_entry.id   AF-A0A1G6WX72-F1
#
_cell.length_a   1.000
_cell.length_b   1.000
_cell.length_c   1.000
_cell.angle_alpha   90.00
_cell.angle_beta   90.00
_cell.angle_gamma   90.00
#
_symmetry.space_group_name_H-M   'P 1'
#
loop_
_entity.id
_entity.type
_entity.pdbx_description
1 polymer ?
#
loop_
_entity_poly.entity_id
_entity_poly.type
_entity_poly.pdbx_seq_one_letter_code
_entity_poly.pdbx_strand_id
1 'polypeptide(L)'
;MKMFFASVFCAVLTVLSLLSQPAFAQDVDRPPAGLMWNRSGLPATLPLQIRSQGGADHVVTLIDPEIGEQVLAGYVRGGSFFRILVPPGEWRIRIASGQLWRGEAALFGPDTTVLELPEPLQFMAGHSRLNGHVLTIENSDAGQRVTGIAARVICHYAQWQDGLFDEHDDDPSEAERRALYSGAVPQDRIGPDPLDPTDLKFSVRSRICA
;
A
#
# COMPACT_ATOMS: atom_id res chain seq x y z
N MET A 1 55.01 8.31 48.67
CA MET A 1 54.47 9.02 47.49
C MET A 1 53.76 8.01 46.58
N LYS A 2 52.59 7.51 47.01
CA LYS A 2 51.84 6.40 46.36
C LYS A 2 50.39 6.76 46.02
N MET A 3 49.97 8.01 46.26
CA MET A 3 48.56 8.42 46.18
C MET A 3 48.16 9.11 44.87
N PHE A 4 49.09 9.47 43.98
CA PHE A 4 48.74 10.20 42.74
C PHE A 4 48.37 9.30 41.55
N PHE A 5 48.79 8.03 41.54
CA PHE A 5 48.52 7.14 40.39
C PHE A 5 47.09 6.60 40.34
N ALA A 6 46.40 6.49 41.48
CA ALA A 6 45.03 5.97 41.54
C ALA A 6 43.98 6.96 40.99
N SER A 7 44.25 8.27 41.08
CA SER A 7 43.30 9.32 40.68
C SER A 7 43.23 9.51 39.15
N VAL A 8 44.37 9.39 38.46
CA VAL A 8 44.45 9.54 37.00
C VAL A 8 43.75 8.37 36.28
N PHE A 9 43.86 7.15 36.81
CA PHE A 9 43.22 5.97 36.21
C PHE A 9 41.68 6.03 36.28
N CYS A 10 41.14 6.62 37.35
CA CYS A 10 39.70 6.78 37.53
C CYS A 10 39.11 7.87 36.61
N ALA A 11 39.88 8.94 36.36
CA ALA A 11 39.51 10.01 35.42
C ALA A 11 39.53 9.55 33.95
N VAL A 12 40.49 8.70 33.56
CA VAL A 12 40.56 8.18 32.18
C VAL A 12 39.42 7.18 31.89
N LEU A 13 39.04 6.35 32.86
CA LEU A 13 37.92 5.42 32.73
C LEU A 13 36.55 6.14 32.67
N THR A 14 36.39 7.27 33.36
CA THR A 14 35.16 8.07 33.26
C THR A 14 35.07 8.79 31.91
N VAL A 15 36.18 9.30 31.37
CA VAL A 15 36.22 9.93 30.03
C VAL A 15 35.96 8.90 28.89
N LEU A 16 36.45 7.66 29.01
CA LEU A 16 36.22 6.63 27.99
C LEU A 16 34.77 6.08 28.00
N SER A 17 34.10 6.14 29.14
CA SER A 17 32.69 5.71 29.29
C SER A 17 31.70 6.69 28.65
N LEU A 18 32.08 7.98 28.53
CA LEU A 18 31.28 9.02 27.89
C LEU A 18 31.32 8.98 26.35
N LEU A 19 32.25 8.23 25.76
CA LEU A 19 32.35 8.05 24.29
C LEU A 19 31.55 6.85 23.77
N SER A 20 30.99 6.04 24.66
CA SER A 20 30.14 4.90 24.29
C SER A 20 28.68 5.29 24.40
N GLN A 21 28.27 6.34 23.68
CA GLN A 21 26.84 6.51 23.43
C GLN A 21 26.45 5.47 22.37
N PRO A 22 25.61 4.48 22.70
CA PRO A 22 25.00 3.68 21.65
C PRO A 22 24.26 4.67 20.75
N ALA A 23 24.58 4.65 19.46
CA ALA A 23 23.82 5.34 18.43
C ALA A 23 22.43 4.71 18.34
N PHE A 24 21.59 4.96 19.34
CA PHE A 24 20.17 4.63 19.26
C PHE A 24 19.60 5.51 18.15
N ALA A 25 19.14 4.81 17.13
CA ALA A 25 18.88 5.30 15.80
C ALA A 25 17.91 6.49 15.78
N GLN A 26 18.21 7.43 14.89
CA GLN A 26 17.39 8.58 14.53
C GLN A 26 16.10 8.10 13.80
N ASP A 27 15.13 7.57 14.54
CA ASP A 27 13.82 7.19 13.98
C ASP A 27 12.75 8.28 14.20
N VAL A 28 13.08 9.36 14.94
CA VAL A 28 12.13 10.42 15.34
C VAL A 28 11.71 11.33 14.17
N ASP A 29 12.56 11.49 13.14
CA ASP A 29 12.28 12.41 12.01
C ASP A 29 11.93 11.68 10.70
N ARG A 30 11.89 10.36 10.71
CA ARG A 30 11.61 9.55 9.51
C ARG A 30 10.11 9.62 9.18
N PRO A 31 9.70 9.85 7.92
CA PRO A 31 8.29 9.84 7.56
C PRO A 31 7.69 8.45 7.75
N PRO A 32 6.40 8.35 8.07
CA PRO A 32 5.70 7.07 7.96
C PRO A 32 5.77 6.58 6.51
N ALA A 33 5.92 5.27 6.31
CA ALA A 33 5.80 4.68 4.98
C ALA A 33 4.40 4.99 4.43
N GLY A 34 4.34 5.71 3.32
CA GLY A 34 3.11 6.38 2.93
C GLY A 34 3.23 7.27 1.70
N LEU A 35 2.08 7.78 1.29
CA LEU A 35 2.02 8.99 0.49
C LEU A 35 2.60 10.15 1.32
N MET A 36 3.57 10.88 0.77
CA MET A 36 4.11 12.10 1.41
C MET A 36 3.26 13.31 1.00
N TRP A 37 3.01 13.45 -0.30
CA TRP A 37 2.19 14.53 -0.86
C TRP A 37 1.71 14.17 -2.27
N ASN A 38 0.62 14.82 -2.68
CA ASN A 38 0.05 14.73 -4.03
C ASN A 38 -0.28 16.16 -4.52
N ARG A 39 0.38 16.60 -5.59
CA ARG A 39 0.25 17.91 -6.23
C ARG A 39 -0.31 17.81 -7.65
N SER A 40 -0.68 16.61 -8.09
CA SER A 40 -1.23 16.38 -9.44
C SER A 40 -2.61 17.01 -9.68
N GLY A 41 -3.33 17.41 -8.61
CA GLY A 41 -4.73 17.81 -8.71
C GLY A 41 -5.71 16.66 -9.00
N LEU A 42 -5.20 15.43 -9.11
CA LEU A 42 -5.98 14.23 -9.44
C LEU A 42 -6.06 13.26 -8.25
N PRO A 43 -7.15 12.48 -8.15
CA PRO A 43 -7.30 11.51 -7.08
C PRO A 43 -6.34 10.33 -7.26
N ALA A 44 -5.56 10.06 -6.22
CA ALA A 44 -4.60 8.96 -6.21
C ALA A 44 -5.33 7.64 -5.90
N THR A 45 -5.60 6.85 -6.93
CA THR A 45 -6.52 5.68 -6.84
C THR A 45 -5.92 4.38 -7.40
N LEU A 46 -4.86 4.47 -8.20
CA LEU A 46 -4.28 3.34 -8.92
C LEU A 46 -3.07 2.78 -8.15
N PRO A 47 -2.89 1.45 -8.06
CA PRO A 47 -1.83 0.89 -7.23
C PRO A 47 -0.46 1.00 -7.91
N LEU A 48 0.50 1.64 -7.23
CA LEU A 48 1.93 1.43 -7.46
C LEU A 48 2.50 0.62 -6.30
N GLN A 49 2.95 -0.59 -6.58
CA GLN A 49 3.53 -1.49 -5.59
C GLN A 49 5.04 -1.56 -5.75
N ILE A 50 5.75 -1.59 -4.64
CA ILE A 50 7.21 -1.61 -4.61
C ILE A 50 7.66 -2.79 -3.75
N ARG A 51 8.55 -3.59 -4.34
CA ARG A 51 9.28 -4.67 -3.69
C ARG A 51 10.74 -4.27 -3.63
N SER A 52 11.29 -4.20 -2.44
CA SER A 52 12.69 -3.84 -2.23
C SER A 52 13.31 -4.76 -1.20
N GLN A 53 14.59 -5.08 -1.37
CA GLN A 53 15.38 -5.71 -0.31
C GLN A 53 15.54 -4.76 0.89
N GLY A 54 15.85 -5.32 2.06
CA GLY A 54 16.18 -4.52 3.25
C GLY A 54 17.49 -3.75 3.08
N GLY A 55 17.67 -2.72 3.89
CA GLY A 55 18.93 -1.98 4.01
C GLY A 55 18.81 -0.49 3.71
N ALA A 56 18.15 -0.12 2.62
CA ALA A 56 17.90 1.29 2.27
C ALA A 56 16.40 1.56 2.16
N ASP A 57 15.99 2.73 2.62
CA ASP A 57 14.66 3.27 2.39
C ASP A 57 14.64 4.02 1.06
N HIS A 58 13.43 4.30 0.55
CA HIS A 58 13.24 4.92 -0.74
C HIS A 58 12.22 6.06 -0.70
N VAL A 59 12.45 7.08 -1.53
CA VAL A 59 11.42 8.04 -1.93
C VAL A 59 11.13 7.81 -3.40
N VAL A 60 9.88 7.48 -3.70
CA VAL A 60 9.39 7.32 -5.06
C VAL A 60 8.63 8.57 -5.47
N THR A 61 9.05 9.16 -6.57
CA THR A 61 8.52 10.41 -7.11
C THR A 61 7.96 10.16 -8.50
N LEU A 62 6.75 10.64 -8.74
CA LEU A 62 6.15 10.73 -10.07
C LEU A 62 6.45 12.10 -10.64
N ILE A 63 6.92 12.10 -11.88
CA ILE A 63 7.29 13.30 -12.62
C ILE A 63 6.44 13.33 -13.88
N ASP A 64 5.83 14.49 -14.12
CA ASP A 64 5.14 14.77 -15.36
C ASP A 64 6.16 14.78 -16.53
N PRO A 65 5.99 13.94 -17.56
CA PRO A 65 6.92 13.89 -18.67
C PRO A 65 6.90 15.15 -19.54
N GLU A 66 5.79 15.87 -19.62
CA GLU A 66 5.62 17.06 -20.47
C GLU A 66 6.27 18.30 -19.85
N ILE A 67 6.00 18.56 -18.56
CA ILE A 67 6.50 19.78 -17.87
C ILE A 67 7.69 19.52 -16.95
N GLY A 68 7.99 18.26 -16.63
CA GLY A 68 9.13 17.88 -15.79
C GLY A 68 8.93 18.11 -14.29
N GLU A 69 7.73 18.48 -13.85
CA GLU A 69 7.41 18.75 -12.46
C GLU A 69 7.14 17.47 -11.67
N GLN A 70 7.47 17.49 -10.38
CA GLN A 70 7.16 16.39 -9.48
C GLN A 70 5.72 16.53 -8.95
N VAL A 71 4.87 15.55 -9.27
CA VAL A 71 3.42 15.64 -9.03
C VAL A 71 2.95 14.78 -7.86
N LEU A 72 3.72 13.78 -7.46
CA LEU A 72 3.45 12.95 -6.28
C LEU A 72 4.75 12.37 -5.73
N ALA A 73 4.87 12.27 -4.41
CA ALA A 73 5.92 11.48 -3.78
C ALA A 73 5.38 10.60 -2.66
N GLY A 74 6.05 9.46 -2.45
CA GLY A 74 5.81 8.58 -1.32
C GLY A 74 7.10 8.02 -0.72
N TYR A 75 7.06 7.82 0.59
CA TYR A 75 8.14 7.24 1.36
C TYR A 75 7.92 5.73 1.50
N VAL A 76 8.98 4.96 1.25
CA VAL A 76 8.98 3.49 1.25
C VAL A 76 10.06 3.01 2.19
N ARG A 77 9.67 2.14 3.13
CA ARG A 77 10.65 1.48 4.00
C ARG A 77 11.22 0.25 3.30
N GLY A 78 12.54 0.16 3.25
CA GLY A 78 13.26 -0.97 2.67
C GLY A 78 12.89 -2.30 3.31
N GLY A 79 12.95 -3.38 2.54
CA GLY A 79 12.66 -4.74 3.01
C GLY A 79 11.18 -5.08 3.21
N SER A 80 10.27 -4.14 2.95
CA SER A 80 8.83 -4.37 3.04
C SER A 80 8.16 -4.27 1.67
N PHE A 81 7.08 -5.04 1.48
CA PHE A 81 6.20 -4.83 0.34
C PHE A 81 5.32 -3.61 0.60
N PHE A 82 5.40 -2.62 -0.26
CA PHE A 82 4.72 -1.35 -0.05
C PHE A 82 3.82 -0.98 -1.22
N ARG A 83 2.72 -0.28 -0.93
CA ARG A 83 1.73 0.17 -1.91
C ARG A 83 1.45 1.65 -1.70
N ILE A 84 1.60 2.43 -2.76
CA ILE A 84 1.13 3.81 -2.87
C ILE A 84 -0.02 3.82 -3.87
N LEU A 85 -0.99 4.71 -3.68
CA LEU A 85 -1.96 5.01 -4.72
C LEU A 85 -1.46 6.20 -5.52
N VAL A 86 -1.62 6.15 -6.83
CA VAL A 86 -1.16 7.17 -7.77
C VAL A 86 -2.30 7.65 -8.66
N PRO A 87 -2.23 8.90 -9.15
CA PRO A 87 -3.23 9.43 -10.07
C PRO A 87 -3.15 8.73 -11.44
N PRO A 88 -4.26 8.69 -12.20
CA PRO A 88 -4.23 8.29 -13.60
C PRO A 88 -3.35 9.24 -14.41
N GLY A 89 -2.67 8.70 -15.42
CA GLY A 89 -1.74 9.45 -16.25
C GLY A 89 -0.52 8.63 -16.65
N GLU A 90 0.36 9.27 -17.41
CA GLU A 90 1.67 8.75 -17.78
C GLU A 90 2.74 9.48 -16.96
N TRP A 91 3.54 8.74 -16.20
CA TRP A 91 4.45 9.33 -15.24
C TRP A 91 5.86 8.75 -15.37
N ARG A 92 6.87 9.61 -15.42
CA ARG A 92 8.25 9.19 -15.18
C ARG A 92 8.42 8.89 -13.70
N ILE A 93 9.07 7.77 -13.40
CA ILE A 93 9.28 7.31 -12.03
C ILE A 93 10.74 7.51 -11.65
N ARG A 94 10.95 8.25 -10.57
CA ARG A 94 12.26 8.43 -9.95
C ARG A 94 12.26 7.84 -8.55
N ILE A 95 13.32 7.11 -8.23
CA ILE A 95 13.54 6.45 -6.95
C ILE A 95 14.83 7.02 -6.38
N ALA A 96 14.72 7.74 -5.27
CA ALA A 96 15.86 8.14 -4.45
C ALA A 96 15.97 7.16 -3.29
N SER A 97 17.18 6.72 -2.96
CA SER A 97 17.41 5.68 -1.95
C SER A 97 18.54 6.03 -1.02
N GLY A 98 18.45 5.60 0.24
CA GLY A 98 19.50 5.74 1.22
C GLY A 98 19.14 5.19 2.59
N GLN A 99 20.11 5.14 3.49
CA GLN A 99 19.93 4.53 4.81
C GLN A 99 19.38 5.51 5.85
N LEU A 100 19.83 6.76 5.80
CA LEU A 100 19.56 7.77 6.82
C LEU A 100 18.75 8.92 6.24
N TRP A 101 17.52 9.09 6.73
CA TRP A 101 16.66 10.21 6.35
C TRP A 101 17.19 11.54 6.90
N ARG A 102 17.19 12.58 6.05
CA ARG A 102 17.68 13.94 6.35
C ARG A 102 16.62 15.03 6.09
N GLY A 103 15.37 14.65 5.86
CA GLY A 103 14.28 15.57 5.53
C GLY A 103 14.00 15.67 4.04
N GLU A 104 12.82 16.17 3.67
CA GLU A 104 12.31 16.13 2.29
C GLU A 104 13.23 16.83 1.26
N ALA A 105 13.83 17.96 1.64
CA ALA A 105 14.72 18.71 0.74
C ALA A 105 16.08 18.01 0.51
N ALA A 106 16.59 17.30 1.52
CA ALA A 106 17.90 16.65 1.46
C ALA A 106 17.80 15.13 1.20
N LEU A 107 16.59 14.56 1.27
CA LEU A 107 16.29 13.14 1.17
C LEU A 107 17.15 12.31 2.13
N PHE A 108 18.13 11.56 1.61
CA PHE A 108 19.04 10.75 2.41
C PHE A 108 20.43 11.39 2.58
N GLY A 109 20.56 12.67 2.22
CA GLY A 109 21.81 13.42 2.27
C GLY A 109 22.77 13.08 1.12
N PRO A 110 24.09 13.24 1.31
CA PRO A 110 25.08 13.04 0.24
C PRO A 110 25.15 11.59 -0.26
N ASP A 111 24.68 10.63 0.53
CA ASP A 111 24.66 9.20 0.17
C ASP A 111 23.40 8.82 -0.63
N THR A 112 22.57 9.80 -1.00
CA THR A 112 21.36 9.56 -1.80
C THR A 112 21.73 9.03 -3.18
N THR A 113 21.30 7.81 -3.47
CA THR A 113 21.39 7.24 -4.83
C THR A 113 20.09 7.49 -5.56
N VAL A 114 20.16 7.96 -6.81
CA VAL A 114 18.97 8.25 -7.64
C VAL A 114 18.94 7.32 -8.84
N LEU A 115 17.79 6.70 -9.06
CA LEU A 115 17.46 5.88 -10.21
C LEU A 115 16.20 6.42 -10.88
N GLU A 116 16.23 6.67 -12.18
CA GLU A 116 15.06 7.01 -12.98
C GLU A 116 14.77 5.86 -13.95
N LEU A 117 13.50 5.49 -14.08
CA LEU A 117 13.09 4.48 -15.06
C LEU A 117 13.27 5.05 -16.48
N PRO A 118 13.72 4.23 -17.46
CA PRO A 118 13.97 4.71 -18.81
C PRO A 118 12.69 5.12 -19.54
N GLU A 119 11.59 4.40 -19.30
CA GLU A 119 10.30 4.63 -19.91
C GLU A 119 9.28 5.08 -18.86
N PRO A 120 8.40 6.04 -19.17
CA PRO A 120 7.26 6.37 -18.32
C PRO A 120 6.33 5.18 -18.09
N LEU A 121 5.63 5.17 -16.96
CA LEU A 121 4.61 4.18 -16.66
C LEU A 121 3.22 4.77 -16.85
N GLN A 122 2.37 4.02 -17.53
CA GLN A 122 0.98 4.40 -17.77
C GLN A 122 0.06 3.82 -16.69
N PHE A 123 -0.70 4.68 -16.01
CA PHE A 123 -1.70 4.33 -15.02
C PHE A 123 -3.08 4.73 -15.54
N MET A 124 -4.00 3.76 -15.62
CA MET A 124 -5.34 3.99 -16.19
C MET A 124 -6.44 3.55 -15.23
N ALA A 125 -7.44 4.42 -15.05
CA ALA A 125 -8.68 4.08 -14.38
C ALA A 125 -9.79 3.94 -15.43
N GLY A 126 -10.30 2.71 -15.60
CA GLY A 126 -11.42 2.40 -16.48
C GLY A 126 -12.65 1.92 -15.72
N HIS A 127 -13.75 1.69 -16.44
CA HIS A 127 -15.05 1.33 -15.85
C HIS A 127 -15.05 0.02 -15.06
N SER A 128 -14.23 -0.97 -15.42
CA SER A 128 -14.15 -2.28 -14.76
C SER A 128 -12.74 -2.67 -14.35
N ARG A 129 -11.74 -1.81 -14.67
CA ARG A 129 -10.32 -2.12 -14.52
C ARG A 129 -9.55 -0.91 -14.02
N LEU A 130 -8.69 -1.13 -13.05
CA LEU A 130 -7.72 -0.18 -12.54
C LEU A 130 -6.33 -0.74 -12.85
N ASN A 131 -5.62 -0.08 -13.77
CA ASN A 131 -4.31 -0.49 -14.23
C ASN A 131 -3.24 0.22 -13.40
N GLY A 132 -2.49 -0.56 -12.63
CA GLY A 132 -1.30 -0.11 -11.91
C GLY A 132 -0.09 -0.99 -12.18
N HIS A 133 0.94 -0.86 -11.35
CA HIS A 133 2.24 -1.50 -11.58
C HIS A 133 2.86 -2.06 -10.29
N VAL A 134 3.72 -3.06 -10.44
CA VAL A 134 4.65 -3.56 -9.42
C VAL A 134 6.07 -3.31 -9.92
N LEU A 135 6.88 -2.66 -9.09
CA LEU A 135 8.30 -2.46 -9.29
C LEU A 135 9.07 -3.35 -8.32
N THR A 136 10.09 -4.05 -8.83
CA THR A 136 11.06 -4.79 -8.02
C THR A 136 12.39 -4.07 -8.08
N ILE A 137 12.91 -3.70 -6.91
CA ILE A 137 14.18 -3.02 -6.71
C ILE A 137 15.11 -3.98 -5.98
N GLU A 138 16.28 -4.20 -6.56
CA GLU A 138 17.33 -5.04 -5.99
C GLU A 138 18.62 -4.26 -5.84
N ASN A 139 19.45 -4.70 -4.89
CA ASN A 139 20.79 -4.20 -4.72
C ASN A 139 21.71 -4.82 -5.78
N SER A 140 22.59 -4.02 -6.36
CA SER A 140 23.65 -4.46 -7.27
C SER A 140 24.98 -3.81 -6.88
N ASP A 141 26.08 -4.28 -7.47
CA ASP A 141 27.42 -3.74 -7.21
C ASP A 141 27.55 -2.24 -7.57
N ALA A 142 26.73 -1.77 -8.51
CA ALA A 142 26.67 -0.37 -8.95
C ALA A 142 25.62 0.46 -8.19
N GLY A 143 25.07 -0.05 -7.09
CA GLY A 143 23.95 0.54 -6.36
C GLY A 143 22.63 -0.16 -6.68
N GLN A 144 21.50 0.52 -6.48
CA GLN A 144 20.19 -0.09 -6.67
C GLN A 144 19.74 -0.09 -8.12
N ARG A 145 18.99 -1.13 -8.51
CA ARG A 145 18.45 -1.29 -9.86
C ARG A 145 17.01 -1.79 -9.80
N VAL A 146 16.19 -1.33 -10.73
CA VAL A 146 14.87 -1.93 -10.97
C VAL A 146 15.09 -3.18 -11.84
N THR A 147 14.77 -4.35 -11.31
CA THR A 147 14.95 -5.66 -11.97
C THR A 147 13.66 -6.18 -12.58
N GLY A 148 12.51 -5.63 -12.21
CA GLY A 148 11.22 -6.05 -12.72
C GLY A 148 10.18 -4.94 -12.70
N ILE A 149 9.41 -4.87 -13.78
CA ILE A 149 8.22 -4.04 -13.93
C ILE A 149 7.11 -4.97 -14.39
N ALA A 150 6.04 -5.08 -13.60
CA ALA A 150 4.91 -5.96 -13.92
C ALA A 150 3.60 -5.21 -13.76
N ALA A 151 2.62 -5.50 -14.62
CA ALA A 151 1.28 -4.94 -14.50
C ALA A 151 0.58 -5.44 -13.22
N ARG A 152 -0.14 -4.54 -12.56
CA ARG A 152 -1.02 -4.83 -11.42
C ARG A 152 -2.42 -4.34 -11.73
N VAL A 153 -3.20 -5.19 -12.39
CA VAL A 153 -4.56 -4.84 -12.79
C VAL A 153 -5.57 -5.31 -11.73
N ILE A 154 -6.39 -4.39 -11.24
CA ILE A 154 -7.52 -4.69 -10.37
C ILE A 154 -8.78 -4.64 -11.21
N CYS A 155 -9.54 -5.74 -11.21
CA CYS A 155 -10.85 -5.84 -11.82
C CYS A 155 -11.90 -5.57 -10.74
N HIS A 156 -12.77 -4.59 -10.97
CA HIS A 156 -13.96 -4.37 -10.14
C HIS A 156 -15.23 -4.68 -10.92
N TYR A 157 -16.19 -5.30 -10.26
CA TYR A 157 -17.47 -5.69 -10.85
C TYR A 157 -18.59 -5.44 -9.84
N ALA A 158 -19.75 -5.05 -10.38
CA ALA A 158 -20.97 -4.99 -9.60
C ALA A 158 -21.44 -6.41 -9.31
N GLN A 159 -21.73 -6.68 -8.05
CA GLN A 159 -22.35 -7.91 -7.61
C GLN A 159 -23.64 -7.57 -6.88
N TRP A 160 -24.70 -8.22 -7.34
CA TRP A 160 -26.01 -8.23 -6.71
C TRP A 160 -25.96 -9.19 -5.52
N GLN A 161 -26.36 -8.71 -4.36
CA GLN A 161 -26.69 -9.57 -3.23
C GLN A 161 -28.19 -9.81 -3.34
N ASP A 162 -28.58 -10.96 -3.86
CA ASP A 162 -29.95 -11.41 -3.68
C ASP A 162 -30.14 -11.61 -2.17
N GLY A 163 -31.12 -10.93 -1.58
CA GLY A 163 -31.48 -11.08 -0.16
C GLY A 163 -32.08 -12.44 0.21
N LEU A 164 -31.83 -13.47 -0.60
CA LEU A 164 -32.23 -14.86 -0.37
C LEU A 164 -31.01 -15.53 0.29
N PHE A 165 -30.93 -15.80 1.60
CA PHE A 165 -31.95 -16.14 2.57
C PHE A 165 -31.45 -15.64 3.93
N ASP A 166 -32.20 -14.77 4.62
CA ASP A 166 -32.22 -14.93 6.07
C ASP A 166 -32.90 -16.28 6.27
N GLU A 167 -32.17 -17.27 6.78
CA GLU A 167 -32.71 -18.52 7.25
C GLU A 167 -33.66 -18.14 8.40
N HIS A 168 -34.90 -17.83 8.03
CA HIS A 168 -35.95 -17.61 9.01
C HIS A 168 -36.14 -18.96 9.66
N ASP A 169 -35.76 -19.07 10.94
CA ASP A 169 -35.97 -20.22 11.83
C ASP A 169 -37.47 -20.52 12.06
N ASP A 170 -38.31 -20.23 11.09
CA ASP A 170 -39.71 -20.60 11.04
C ASP A 170 -39.80 -21.99 10.40
N ASP A 171 -39.33 -23.03 11.11
CA ASP A 171 -39.79 -24.39 10.81
C ASP A 171 -41.30 -24.40 11.07
N PRO A 172 -42.14 -24.56 10.03
CA PRO A 172 -43.58 -24.45 10.20
C PRO A 172 -44.05 -25.47 11.21
N SER A 173 -44.95 -25.05 12.09
CA SER A 173 -45.51 -25.93 13.11
C SER A 173 -46.12 -27.19 12.46
N GLU A 174 -46.15 -28.31 13.19
CA GLU A 174 -46.78 -29.56 12.72
C GLU A 174 -48.23 -29.36 12.19
N ALA A 175 -48.93 -28.34 12.71
CA ALA A 175 -50.26 -27.95 12.23
C ALA A 175 -50.23 -27.32 10.82
N GLU A 176 -49.27 -26.44 10.54
CA GLU A 176 -49.07 -25.85 9.22
C GLU A 176 -48.56 -26.85 8.19
N ARG A 177 -47.63 -27.73 8.59
CA ARG A 177 -47.17 -28.83 7.71
C ARG A 177 -48.35 -29.69 7.30
N ARG A 178 -49.26 -30.01 8.23
CA ARG A 178 -50.48 -30.77 7.95
C ARG A 178 -51.47 -30.03 7.05
N ALA A 179 -51.53 -28.69 7.12
CA ALA A 179 -52.35 -27.87 6.23
C ALA A 179 -51.79 -27.83 4.79
N LEU A 180 -50.47 -27.78 4.64
CA LEU A 180 -49.82 -27.85 3.32
C LEU A 180 -50.01 -29.23 2.66
N TYR A 181 -49.82 -30.32 3.40
CA TYR A 181 -49.93 -31.68 2.84
C TYR A 181 -51.37 -32.18 2.67
N SER A 182 -52.37 -31.48 3.21
CA SER A 182 -53.80 -31.80 3.00
C SER A 182 -54.41 -31.10 1.79
N GLY A 183 -53.62 -30.32 1.03
CA GLY A 183 -54.09 -29.65 -0.19
C GLY A 183 -55.01 -28.44 0.07
N ALA A 184 -55.01 -27.90 1.29
CA ALA A 184 -55.83 -26.75 1.68
C ALA A 184 -55.22 -25.38 1.30
N VAL A 185 -53.97 -25.37 0.80
CA VAL A 185 -53.28 -24.17 0.32
C VAL A 185 -53.34 -24.15 -1.22
N PRO A 186 -53.94 -23.12 -1.83
CA PRO A 186 -53.88 -22.91 -3.28
C PRO A 186 -52.43 -22.90 -3.79
N GLN A 187 -52.13 -23.66 -4.86
CA GLN A 187 -50.78 -23.79 -5.41
C GLN A 187 -50.21 -22.49 -6.00
N ASP A 188 -51.03 -21.46 -6.19
CA ASP A 188 -50.65 -20.14 -6.70
C ASP A 188 -49.77 -19.33 -5.72
N ARG A 189 -49.69 -19.75 -4.45
CA ARG A 189 -48.77 -19.20 -3.45
C ARG A 189 -47.45 -19.97 -3.31
N ILE A 190 -47.22 -20.97 -4.15
CA ILE A 190 -45.95 -21.72 -4.19
C ILE A 190 -45.10 -21.17 -5.34
N GLY A 191 -44.66 -19.94 -5.20
CA GLY A 191 -43.67 -19.31 -6.07
C GLY A 191 -42.83 -18.36 -5.23
N PRO A 192 -41.53 -18.19 -5.54
CA PRO A 192 -40.78 -17.11 -4.90
C PRO A 192 -41.49 -15.79 -5.22
N ASP A 193 -41.71 -14.97 -4.19
CA ASP A 193 -42.23 -13.62 -4.39
C ASP A 193 -41.36 -12.91 -5.45
N PRO A 194 -41.96 -12.17 -6.40
CA PRO A 194 -41.19 -11.34 -7.32
C PRO A 194 -40.23 -10.47 -6.53
N LEU A 195 -38.94 -10.54 -6.84
CA LEU A 195 -37.91 -9.75 -6.15
C LEU A 195 -38.33 -8.28 -6.15
N ASP A 196 -38.49 -7.69 -4.95
CA ASP A 196 -38.69 -6.25 -4.81
C ASP A 196 -37.40 -5.55 -5.27
N PRO A 197 -37.44 -4.69 -6.30
CA PRO A 197 -36.26 -3.98 -6.77
C PRO A 197 -35.59 -3.11 -5.70
N THR A 198 -36.31 -2.76 -4.62
CA THR A 198 -35.79 -1.98 -3.49
C THR A 198 -34.99 -2.81 -2.49
N ASP A 199 -35.11 -4.14 -2.52
CA ASP A 199 -34.31 -5.07 -1.70
C ASP A 199 -32.99 -5.49 -2.38
N LEU A 200 -32.77 -5.06 -3.61
CA LEU A 200 -31.53 -5.32 -4.35
C LEU A 200 -30.37 -4.52 -3.72
N LYS A 201 -29.59 -5.18 -2.87
CA LYS A 201 -28.33 -4.63 -2.34
C LYS A 201 -27.22 -4.81 -3.37
N PHE A 202 -26.81 -3.70 -3.96
CA PHE A 202 -25.64 -3.67 -4.83
C PHE A 202 -24.36 -3.52 -4.02
N SER A 203 -23.36 -4.33 -4.37
CA SER A 203 -22.00 -4.16 -3.86
C SER A 203 -20.99 -4.19 -4.99
N VAL A 204 -19.99 -3.31 -4.94
CA VAL A 204 -18.85 -3.38 -5.86
C VAL A 204 -17.79 -4.26 -5.22
N ARG A 205 -17.43 -5.36 -5.89
CA ARG A 205 -16.34 -6.24 -5.47
C ARG A 205 -15.13 -5.99 -6.35
N SER A 206 -13.94 -6.11 -5.77
CA SER A 206 -12.66 -5.92 -6.46
C SER A 206 -11.75 -7.12 -6.24
N ARG A 207 -11.08 -7.56 -7.31
CA ARG A 207 -10.06 -8.62 -7.28
C ARG A 207 -8.91 -8.31 -8.23
N ILE A 208 -7.77 -8.95 -8.06
CA ILE A 208 -6.70 -8.91 -9.07
C ILE A 208 -7.23 -9.62 -10.32
N CYS A 209 -7.03 -9.04 -11.50
CA CYS A 209 -7.39 -9.71 -12.74
C CYS A 209 -6.47 -10.93 -12.96
N ALA A 210 -7.06 -12.05 -13.38
CA ALA A 210 -6.35 -13.25 -13.81
C ALA A 210 -6.02 -13.18 -15.31
#